data_AF-A0A959S9K4-F1
#
_entry.id   AF-A0A959S9K4-F1
#
_cell.length_a   1.000
_cell.length_b   1.000
_cell.length_c   1.000
_cell.angle_alpha   90.00
_cell.angle_beta   90.00
_cell.angle_gamma   90.00
#
_symmetry.space_group_name_H-M   'P 1'
#
loop_
_entity.id
_entity.type
_entity.pdbx_description
1 polymer ?
#
loop_
_entity_poly.entity_id
_entity_poly.type
_entity_poly.pdbx_seq_one_letter_code
_entity_poly.pdbx_strand_id
1 'polypeptide(L)'
;ISVQRNRALKEGTVVMRDPTTRDFYNDHDPLNTDPEMVKAYEHLVVRLSEDERTALGKDLHFYEVTLENIGGLVMPVIIEWAFVDGTTEIERIPAEIWKIDDKVTKVFVKEKEVAAMLLDPYQETADTDLNNNAWPTRMMPSRFDIYKQREQPSNNPMRTKRGRGIGTEGP
;
A
#
# COMPACT_ATOMS: atom_id res chain seq x y z
N ILE A 1 24.78 -9.10 -15.43
CA ILE A 1 25.83 -9.64 -16.33
C ILE A 1 27.03 -10.16 -15.54
N SER A 2 27.55 -9.41 -14.56
CA SER A 2 28.73 -9.77 -13.74
C SER A 2 28.54 -11.04 -12.88
N VAL A 3 27.40 -11.17 -12.18
CA VAL A 3 27.11 -12.31 -11.29
C VAL A 3 26.99 -13.64 -12.05
N GLN A 4 26.41 -13.61 -13.26
CA GLN A 4 26.25 -14.79 -14.12
C GLN A 4 27.59 -15.29 -14.68
N ARG A 5 28.50 -14.36 -15.05
CA ARG A 5 29.85 -14.68 -15.51
C ARG A 5 30.71 -15.25 -14.38
N ASN A 6 30.60 -14.69 -13.17
CA ASN A 6 31.34 -15.15 -11.99
C ASN A 6 30.91 -16.56 -11.55
N ARG A 7 29.63 -16.93 -11.73
CA ARG A 7 29.12 -18.27 -11.44
C ARG A 7 29.64 -19.35 -12.41
N ALA A 8 29.96 -18.98 -13.65
CA ALA A 8 30.49 -19.90 -14.66
C ALA A 8 32.01 -20.17 -14.52
N LEU A 9 32.73 -19.31 -13.78
CA LEU A 9 34.14 -19.47 -13.47
C LEU A 9 34.31 -20.42 -12.28
N LYS A 10 34.72 -21.67 -12.54
CA LYS A 10 35.00 -22.70 -11.51
C LYS A 10 36.11 -22.32 -10.51
N GLU A 11 36.92 -21.33 -10.85
CA GLU A 11 38.11 -20.94 -10.10
C GLU A 11 37.87 -19.81 -9.06
N GLY A 12 36.61 -19.44 -8.79
CA GLY A 12 36.27 -18.42 -7.79
C GLY A 12 36.59 -16.98 -8.19
N THR A 13 36.11 -16.02 -7.40
CA THR A 13 36.38 -14.58 -7.59
C THR A 13 37.81 -14.22 -7.18
N VAL A 14 38.34 -13.08 -7.66
CA VAL A 14 39.70 -12.61 -7.31
C VAL A 14 39.88 -12.51 -5.78
N VAL A 15 38.85 -12.04 -5.08
CA VAL A 15 38.77 -11.93 -3.62
C VAL A 15 38.90 -13.29 -2.88
N MET A 16 38.55 -14.40 -3.54
CA MET A 16 38.73 -15.76 -3.00
C MET A 16 40.15 -16.29 -3.21
N ARG A 17 40.84 -15.86 -4.27
CA ARG A 17 42.21 -16.31 -4.59
C ARG A 17 43.26 -15.50 -3.85
N ASP A 18 43.03 -14.20 -3.71
CA ASP A 18 43.91 -13.29 -3.01
C ASP A 18 43.15 -12.58 -1.88
N PRO A 19 43.36 -13.00 -0.62
CA PRO A 19 42.75 -12.37 0.53
C PRO A 19 43.10 -10.88 0.69
N THR A 20 44.18 -10.39 0.09
CA THR A 20 44.57 -8.96 0.14
C THR A 20 43.67 -8.06 -0.69
N THR A 21 42.88 -8.63 -1.60
CA THR A 21 41.89 -7.89 -2.41
C THR A 21 40.54 -7.74 -1.69
N ARG A 22 40.40 -8.25 -0.47
CA ARG A 22 39.20 -8.02 0.35
C ARG A 22 39.13 -6.56 0.78
N ASP A 23 38.11 -5.87 0.32
CA ASP A 23 37.78 -4.51 0.75
C ASP A 23 36.55 -4.48 1.67
N PHE A 24 36.25 -3.28 2.20
CA PHE A 24 35.12 -3.02 3.08
C PHE A 24 33.78 -3.56 2.53
N TYR A 25 33.54 -3.46 1.24
CA TYR A 25 32.26 -3.83 0.62
C TYR A 25 32.06 -5.34 0.47
N ASN A 26 33.08 -6.15 0.75
CA ASN A 26 32.97 -7.61 0.71
C ASN A 26 32.40 -8.20 2.02
N ASP A 27 32.72 -7.59 3.16
CA ASP A 27 32.36 -8.09 4.50
C ASP A 27 31.38 -7.15 5.25
N HIS A 28 31.14 -5.93 4.73
CA HIS A 28 30.20 -4.99 5.33
C HIS A 28 28.76 -5.43 5.10
N ASP A 29 28.14 -5.96 6.15
CA ASP A 29 26.70 -6.18 6.22
C ASP A 29 26.03 -4.91 6.78
N PRO A 30 25.23 -4.18 5.98
CA PRO A 30 24.54 -2.97 6.43
C PRO A 30 23.47 -3.24 7.50
N LEU A 31 23.11 -4.51 7.76
CA LEU A 31 22.19 -4.91 8.80
C LEU A 31 22.87 -5.32 10.11
N ASN A 32 24.21 -5.37 10.13
CA ASN A 32 24.95 -5.73 11.33
C ASN A 32 25.07 -4.54 12.30
N THR A 33 24.98 -4.81 13.59
CA THR A 33 25.09 -3.80 14.65
C THR A 33 26.54 -3.38 14.86
N ASP A 34 26.85 -2.13 14.53
CA ASP A 34 28.11 -1.48 14.90
C ASP A 34 28.12 -1.14 16.41
N PRO A 35 29.25 -1.31 17.13
CA PRO A 35 29.45 -0.73 18.46
C PRO A 35 29.01 0.74 18.60
N GLU A 36 29.12 1.56 17.55
CA GLU A 36 28.62 2.95 17.55
C GLU A 36 27.09 3.02 17.64
N MET A 37 26.38 2.12 16.95
CA MET A 37 24.92 2.02 16.96
C MET A 37 24.41 1.64 18.36
N VAL A 38 25.12 0.73 19.05
CA VAL A 38 24.79 0.32 20.43
C VAL A 38 24.92 1.51 21.38
N LYS A 39 26.01 2.27 21.29
CA LYS A 39 26.20 3.48 22.12
C LYS A 39 25.15 4.54 21.82
N ALA A 40 24.80 4.75 20.56
CA ALA A 40 23.74 5.69 20.17
C ALA A 40 22.39 5.30 20.76
N TYR A 41 22.07 4.00 20.77
CA TYR A 41 20.87 3.46 21.39
C TYR A 41 20.85 3.65 22.91
N GLU A 42 21.96 3.37 23.60
CA GLU A 42 22.08 3.62 25.05
C GLU A 42 21.84 5.09 25.40
N HIS A 43 22.44 6.01 24.62
CA HIS A 43 22.23 7.45 24.80
C HIS A 43 20.80 7.88 24.53
N LEU A 44 20.11 7.26 23.56
CA LEU A 44 18.70 7.50 23.30
C LEU A 44 17.85 7.07 24.49
N VAL A 45 18.03 5.84 24.99
CA VAL A 45 17.27 5.28 26.12
C VAL A 45 17.40 6.15 27.38
N VAL A 46 18.59 6.67 27.66
CA VAL A 46 18.82 7.56 28.81
C VAL A 46 18.04 8.89 28.68
N ARG A 47 17.86 9.40 27.46
CA ARG A 47 17.14 10.67 27.20
C ARG A 47 15.63 10.51 27.19
N LEU A 48 15.11 9.32 26.90
CA LEU A 48 13.67 9.07 26.84
C LEU A 48 13.05 9.12 28.25
N SER A 49 11.94 9.84 28.35
CA SER A 49 11.04 9.86 29.51
C SER A 49 10.36 8.50 29.72
N GLU A 50 9.74 8.31 30.89
CA GLU A 50 9.07 7.04 31.23
C GLU A 50 7.96 6.69 30.23
N ASP A 51 7.16 7.67 29.82
CA ASP A 51 6.11 7.51 28.82
C ASP A 51 6.67 7.11 27.45
N GLU A 52 7.76 7.76 26.98
CA GLU A 52 8.39 7.44 25.70
C GLU A 52 9.05 6.05 25.70
N ARG A 53 9.57 5.59 26.84
CA ARG A 53 10.09 4.22 26.98
C ARG A 53 8.99 3.18 26.87
N THR A 54 7.80 3.46 27.41
CA THR A 54 6.65 2.56 27.23
C THR A 54 6.18 2.51 25.78
N ALA A 55 6.21 3.64 25.07
CA ALA A 55 5.88 3.70 23.66
C ALA A 55 6.89 2.92 22.79
N LEU A 56 8.19 2.94 23.14
CA LEU A 56 9.23 2.17 22.45
C LEU A 56 9.03 0.65 22.57
N GLY A 57 8.42 0.19 23.66
CA GLY A 57 8.12 -1.22 23.90
C GLY A 57 6.82 -1.71 23.23
N LYS A 58 6.03 -0.81 22.66
CA LYS A 58 4.79 -1.15 21.94
C LYS A 58 5.07 -1.34 20.46
N ASP A 59 4.44 -2.34 19.86
CA ASP A 59 4.45 -2.54 18.41
C ASP A 59 3.47 -1.53 17.77
N LEU A 60 3.95 -0.31 17.54
CA LEU A 60 3.17 0.78 16.97
C LEU A 60 3.37 0.82 15.46
N HIS A 61 2.25 0.88 14.73
CA HIS A 61 2.23 1.03 13.29
C HIS A 61 1.99 2.49 12.91
N PHE A 62 2.86 3.02 12.05
CA PHE A 62 2.80 4.40 11.57
C PHE A 62 2.30 4.42 10.13
N TYR A 63 1.20 5.14 9.89
CA TYR A 63 0.59 5.29 8.57
C TYR A 63 0.60 6.75 8.16
N GLU A 64 1.26 7.06 7.05
CA GLU A 64 1.22 8.40 6.44
C GLU A 64 0.14 8.43 5.37
N VAL A 65 -0.87 9.28 5.56
CA VAL A 65 -1.95 9.47 4.59
C VAL A 65 -1.86 10.89 4.04
N THR A 66 -1.84 10.98 2.72
CA THR A 66 -1.92 12.25 2.01
C THR A 66 -3.32 12.39 1.42
N LEU A 67 -3.99 13.48 1.80
CA LEU A 67 -5.33 13.84 1.35
C LEU A 67 -5.23 15.08 0.45
N GLU A 68 -6.01 15.10 -0.62
CA GLU A 68 -6.06 16.20 -1.57
C GLU A 68 -7.52 16.62 -1.80
N ASN A 69 -7.80 17.91 -1.64
CA ASN A 69 -9.12 18.49 -1.86
C ASN A 69 -9.28 18.91 -3.31
N ILE A 70 -9.89 18.05 -4.12
CA ILE A 70 -10.14 18.32 -5.52
C ILE A 70 -11.50 19.02 -5.65
N GLY A 71 -11.48 20.35 -5.75
CA GLY A 71 -12.71 21.16 -5.94
C GLY A 71 -12.87 22.32 -4.96
N GLY A 72 -11.98 22.46 -3.98
CA GLY A 72 -11.90 23.64 -3.10
C GLY A 72 -13.05 23.76 -2.10
N LEU A 73 -13.82 22.67 -1.89
CA LEU A 73 -14.88 22.65 -0.89
C LEU A 73 -14.30 22.15 0.44
N VAL A 74 -14.26 23.02 1.44
CA VAL A 74 -13.74 22.70 2.77
C VAL A 74 -14.74 21.78 3.48
N MET A 75 -14.35 20.51 3.70
CA MET A 75 -15.20 19.48 4.31
C MET A 75 -14.47 18.66 5.36
N PRO A 76 -15.16 18.11 6.38
CA PRO A 76 -14.54 17.17 7.31
C PRO A 76 -14.14 15.89 6.58
N VAL A 77 -13.06 15.26 7.05
CA VAL A 77 -12.58 13.97 6.52
C VAL A 77 -12.91 12.88 7.53
N ILE A 78 -13.68 11.89 7.10
CA ILE A 78 -14.05 10.73 7.92
C ILE A 78 -13.30 9.54 7.37
N ILE A 79 -12.50 8.88 8.19
CA ILE A 79 -11.70 7.73 7.80
C ILE A 79 -12.15 6.53 8.63
N GLU A 80 -12.49 5.43 7.96
CA GLU A 80 -12.66 4.13 8.59
C GLU A 80 -11.41 3.29 8.40
N TRP A 81 -10.84 2.83 9.50
CA TRP A 81 -9.73 1.90 9.57
C TRP A 81 -10.28 0.50 9.81
N ALA A 82 -9.98 -0.43 8.91
CA ALA A 82 -10.25 -1.84 9.10
C ALA A 82 -8.93 -2.56 9.42
N PHE A 83 -8.87 -3.20 10.58
CA PHE A 83 -7.67 -3.90 11.06
C PHE A 83 -7.66 -5.36 10.63
N VAL A 84 -6.48 -5.98 10.64
CA VAL A 84 -6.29 -7.41 10.29
C VAL A 84 -7.06 -8.33 11.24
N ASP A 85 -7.32 -7.90 12.49
CA ASP A 85 -8.10 -8.65 13.48
C ASP A 85 -9.62 -8.59 13.27
N GLY A 86 -10.08 -7.82 12.27
CA GLY A 86 -11.49 -7.64 11.95
C GLY A 86 -12.20 -6.53 12.74
N THR A 87 -11.49 -5.81 13.62
CA THR A 87 -12.05 -4.62 14.27
C THR A 87 -12.04 -3.42 13.34
N THR A 88 -12.95 -2.48 13.56
CA THR A 88 -13.00 -1.21 12.81
C THR A 88 -12.93 -0.02 13.76
N GLU A 89 -12.28 1.05 13.31
CA GLU A 89 -12.19 2.32 14.03
C GLU A 89 -12.52 3.46 13.08
N ILE A 90 -13.36 4.40 13.52
CA ILE A 90 -13.75 5.57 12.74
C ILE A 90 -13.07 6.80 13.34
N GLU A 91 -12.30 7.49 12.52
CA GLU A 91 -11.61 8.72 12.89
C GLU A 91 -12.20 9.90 12.10
N ARG A 92 -12.62 10.94 12.83
CA ARG A 92 -13.22 12.15 12.25
C ARG A 92 -12.26 13.31 12.39
N ILE A 93 -11.86 13.86 11.25
CA ILE A 93 -10.93 14.97 11.16
C ILE A 93 -11.73 16.22 10.76
N PRO A 94 -11.69 17.30 11.57
CA PRO A 94 -12.41 18.51 11.27
C PRO A 94 -11.88 19.16 9.99
N ALA A 95 -12.69 19.99 9.35
CA ALA A 95 -12.35 20.65 8.10
C ALA A 95 -11.22 21.70 8.24
N GLU A 96 -10.73 21.96 9.46
CA GLU A 96 -9.62 22.88 9.73
C GLU A 96 -8.31 22.46 9.06
N ILE A 97 -8.16 21.18 8.70
CA ILE A 97 -6.98 20.68 7.98
C ILE A 97 -6.73 21.42 6.66
N TRP A 98 -7.79 21.90 6.01
CA TRP A 98 -7.74 22.59 4.71
C TRP A 98 -7.40 24.08 4.82
N LYS A 99 -7.13 24.59 6.04
CA LYS A 99 -6.89 26.02 6.24
C LYS A 99 -5.58 26.51 5.61
N ILE A 100 -4.58 25.63 5.54
CA ILE A 100 -3.22 25.99 5.09
C ILE A 100 -3.06 25.69 3.61
N ASP A 101 -3.48 24.50 3.18
CA ASP A 101 -3.30 24.01 1.82
C ASP A 101 -4.45 23.03 1.47
N ASP A 102 -4.70 22.86 0.19
CA ASP A 102 -5.64 21.88 -0.37
C ASP A 102 -5.05 20.47 -0.35
N LYS A 103 -3.75 20.33 -0.05
CA LYS A 103 -3.07 19.05 0.16
C LYS A 103 -2.55 18.94 1.58
N VAL A 104 -2.97 17.90 2.29
CA VAL A 104 -2.60 17.67 3.69
C VAL A 104 -2.04 16.27 3.86
N THR A 105 -0.84 16.19 4.43
CA THR A 105 -0.22 14.93 4.84
C THR A 105 -0.32 14.80 6.35
N LYS A 106 -0.92 13.71 6.83
CA LYS A 106 -1.08 13.42 8.25
C LYS A 106 -0.58 12.01 8.57
N VAL A 107 0.14 11.90 9.70
CA VAL A 107 0.61 10.61 10.24
C VAL A 107 -0.38 10.12 11.30
N PHE A 108 -0.76 8.87 11.20
CA PHE A 108 -1.62 8.15 12.14
C PHE A 108 -0.82 7.05 12.82
N VAL A 109 -0.93 6.99 14.14
CA VAL A 109 -0.28 5.95 14.95
C VAL A 109 -1.36 4.99 15.43
N LYS A 110 -1.22 3.71 15.10
CA LYS A 110 -2.16 2.64 15.48
C LYS A 110 -1.42 1.54 16.22
N GLU A 111 -2.05 0.94 17.22
CA GLU A 111 -1.51 -0.22 17.95
C GLU A 111 -1.74 -1.54 17.19
N LYS A 112 -2.50 -1.51 16.09
CA LYS A 112 -2.87 -2.68 15.29
C LYS A 112 -2.56 -2.45 13.81
N GLU A 113 -2.24 -3.52 13.12
CA GLU A 113 -2.01 -3.50 11.68
C GLU A 113 -3.32 -3.24 10.91
N VAL A 114 -3.31 -2.22 10.06
CA VAL A 114 -4.41 -1.82 9.18
C VAL A 114 -4.41 -2.69 7.93
N ALA A 115 -5.52 -3.35 7.65
CA ALA A 115 -5.76 -4.14 6.44
C ALA A 115 -6.36 -3.29 5.31
N ALA A 116 -7.25 -2.35 5.64
CA ALA A 116 -7.87 -1.46 4.67
C ALA A 116 -8.25 -0.12 5.30
N MET A 117 -8.30 0.91 4.47
CA MET A 117 -8.76 2.25 4.84
C MET A 117 -9.85 2.68 3.87
N LEU A 118 -10.94 3.23 4.38
CA LEU A 118 -12.03 3.78 3.58
C LEU A 118 -12.28 5.24 3.97
N LEU A 119 -12.20 6.13 2.99
CA LEU A 119 -12.58 7.52 3.11
C LEU A 119 -14.10 7.65 2.96
N ASP A 120 -14.73 8.33 3.92
CA ASP A 120 -16.16 8.59 4.02
C ASP A 120 -17.06 7.34 3.84
N PRO A 121 -17.03 6.38 4.79
CA PRO A 121 -17.84 5.17 4.74
C PRO A 121 -19.36 5.46 4.70
N TYR A 122 -19.78 6.60 5.24
CA TYR A 122 -21.19 6.98 5.37
C TYR A 122 -21.68 7.88 4.24
N GLN A 123 -20.82 8.27 3.30
CA GLN A 123 -21.15 9.20 2.21
C GLN A 123 -21.75 10.50 2.76
N GLU A 124 -21.22 10.98 3.88
CA GLU A 124 -21.62 12.26 4.49
C GLU A 124 -21.06 13.46 3.70
N THR A 125 -20.07 13.21 2.85
CA THR A 125 -19.36 14.22 2.09
C THR A 125 -19.78 14.21 0.62
N ALA A 126 -19.73 15.38 -0.02
CA ALA A 126 -20.18 15.57 -1.40
C ALA A 126 -19.11 15.13 -2.42
N ASP A 127 -18.50 13.96 -2.23
CA ASP A 127 -17.51 13.41 -3.15
C ASP A 127 -18.17 12.80 -4.39
N THR A 128 -17.56 13.01 -5.54
CA THR A 128 -18.06 12.54 -6.85
C THR A 128 -17.34 11.30 -7.35
N ASP A 129 -16.15 11.01 -6.83
CA ASP A 129 -15.42 9.79 -7.16
C ASP A 129 -15.33 8.89 -5.92
N LEU A 130 -15.97 7.72 -5.97
CA LEU A 130 -15.89 6.73 -4.89
C LEU A 130 -14.75 5.73 -5.11
N ASN A 131 -14.11 5.75 -6.28
CA ASN A 131 -13.14 4.72 -6.66
C ASN A 131 -11.77 4.94 -6.03
N ASN A 132 -11.44 6.19 -5.66
CA ASN A 132 -10.21 6.58 -4.98
C ASN A 132 -10.35 6.59 -3.44
N ASN A 133 -11.53 6.31 -2.89
CA ASN A 133 -11.79 6.38 -1.46
C ASN A 133 -11.36 5.14 -0.69
N ALA A 134 -10.97 4.06 -1.36
CA ALA A 134 -10.53 2.82 -0.71
C ALA A 134 -9.04 2.57 -0.92
N TRP A 135 -8.35 2.23 0.17
CA TRP A 135 -7.03 1.62 0.14
C TRP A 135 -7.10 0.19 0.71
N PRO A 136 -6.58 -0.83 0.00
CA PRO A 136 -6.08 -0.79 -1.38
C PRO A 136 -7.19 -0.49 -2.38
N THR A 137 -6.84 0.12 -3.53
CA THR A 137 -7.80 0.56 -4.55
C THR A 137 -8.65 -0.60 -5.05
N ARG A 138 -9.97 -0.44 -4.97
CA ARG A 138 -10.93 -1.42 -5.48
C ARG A 138 -11.57 -0.87 -6.75
N MET A 139 -11.49 -1.61 -7.85
CA MET A 139 -12.25 -1.27 -9.05
C MET A 139 -13.73 -1.55 -8.80
N MET A 140 -14.49 -0.51 -8.46
CA MET A 140 -15.95 -0.62 -8.39
C MET A 140 -16.55 -0.40 -9.79
N PRO A 141 -17.44 -1.28 -10.28
CA PRO A 141 -18.08 -1.07 -11.57
C PRO A 141 -18.99 0.16 -11.51
N SER A 142 -18.86 1.06 -12.49
CA SER A 142 -19.72 2.24 -12.60
C SER A 142 -21.17 1.84 -12.82
N ARG A 143 -22.13 2.66 -12.34
CA ARG A 143 -23.56 2.50 -12.65
C ARG A 143 -23.82 2.37 -14.15
N PHE A 144 -23.03 3.06 -14.97
CA PHE A 144 -23.11 3.00 -16.43
C PHE A 144 -22.63 1.65 -16.99
N ASP A 145 -21.59 1.07 -16.41
CA ASP A 145 -21.08 -0.25 -16.79
C ASP A 145 -22.07 -1.35 -16.43
N ILE A 146 -22.71 -1.25 -15.26
CA ILE A 146 -23.79 -2.15 -14.84
C ILE A 146 -24.99 -2.04 -15.79
N TYR A 147 -25.35 -0.83 -16.22
CA TYR A 147 -26.42 -0.60 -17.20
C TYR A 147 -26.10 -1.25 -18.56
N LYS A 148 -24.89 -1.02 -19.11
CA LYS A 148 -24.44 -1.66 -20.35
C LYS A 148 -24.36 -3.17 -20.25
N GLN A 149 -23.97 -3.71 -19.09
CA GLN A 149 -23.93 -5.14 -18.86
C GLN A 149 -25.33 -5.76 -18.82
N ARG A 150 -26.33 -5.04 -18.30
CA ARG A 150 -27.74 -5.44 -18.39
C ARG A 150 -28.30 -5.36 -19.80
N GLU A 151 -27.84 -4.41 -20.60
CA GLU A 151 -28.24 -4.27 -22.01
C GLU A 151 -27.51 -5.22 -22.96
N GLN A 152 -26.47 -5.96 -22.52
CA GLN A 152 -25.93 -7.05 -23.33
C GLN A 152 -27.02 -8.11 -23.49
N PRO A 153 -27.56 -8.31 -24.71
CA PRO A 153 -28.58 -9.31 -24.92
C PRO A 153 -27.94 -10.66 -24.67
N SER A 154 -28.46 -11.40 -23.68
CA SER A 154 -28.22 -12.84 -23.55
C SER A 154 -28.38 -13.47 -24.93
N ASN A 155 -27.28 -14.03 -25.46
CA ASN A 155 -27.13 -14.56 -26.81
C ASN A 155 -28.41 -14.58 -27.67
N ASN A 156 -28.48 -13.68 -28.65
CA ASN A 156 -29.57 -13.64 -29.62
C ASN A 156 -29.71 -15.03 -30.30
N PRO A 157 -30.83 -15.76 -30.13
CA PRO A 157 -30.97 -17.16 -30.55
C PRO A 157 -30.79 -17.36 -32.08
N MET A 158 -30.91 -16.30 -32.88
CA MET A 158 -30.58 -16.32 -34.32
C MET A 158 -29.08 -16.48 -34.62
N ARG A 159 -28.17 -15.93 -33.81
CA ARG A 159 -26.71 -16.12 -33.99
C ARG A 159 -26.30 -17.55 -33.66
N THR A 160 -26.88 -18.13 -32.61
CA THR A 160 -26.64 -19.51 -32.18
C THR A 160 -27.15 -20.53 -33.20
N LYS A 161 -28.26 -20.22 -33.89
CA LYS A 161 -28.78 -21.06 -34.99
C LYS A 161 -27.95 -20.97 -36.28
N ARG A 162 -27.38 -19.79 -36.61
CA ARG A 162 -26.51 -19.64 -37.79
C ARG A 162 -25.17 -20.39 -37.68
N GLY A 163 -24.61 -20.53 -36.48
CA GLY A 163 -23.37 -21.30 -36.24
C GLY A 163 -23.54 -22.82 -36.23
N ARG A 164 -24.77 -23.34 -36.16
CA ARG A 164 -25.07 -24.78 -36.13
C ARG A 164 -25.45 -25.38 -37.48
N GLY A 165 -25.42 -24.59 -38.56
CA GLY A 165 -25.90 -24.99 -39.89
C GLY A 165 -24.80 -25.40 -40.89
N ILE A 166 -23.54 -25.53 -40.49
CA ILE A 166 -22.46 -25.99 -41.37
C ILE A 166 -21.88 -27.28 -40.78
N GLY A 167 -22.49 -28.39 -41.17
CA GLY A 167 -22.03 -29.74 -40.87
C GLY A 167 -23.07 -30.76 -41.29
N THR A 168 -22.73 -31.59 -42.27
CA THR A 168 -23.50 -32.66 -42.95
C THR A 168 -24.44 -32.15 -44.07
N GLU A 169 -24.39 -32.53 -45.36
CA GLU A 169 -23.72 -33.59 -46.17
C GLU A 169 -23.76 -33.14 -47.66
N GLY A 170 -22.70 -33.33 -48.47
CA GLY A 170 -22.48 -34.45 -49.41
C GLY A 170 -22.11 -33.90 -50.81
N PRO A 171 -21.62 -34.66 -51.82
CA PRO A 171 -21.50 -36.13 -51.93
C PRO A 171 -20.09 -36.70 -51.66
#